data_AF-A0A2G5WMP6-F1
#
_entry.id   AF-A0A2G5WMP6-F1
#
_cell.length_a   1.000
_cell.length_b   1.000
_cell.length_c   1.000
_cell.angle_alpha   90.00
_cell.angle_beta   90.00
_cell.angle_gamma   90.00
#
_symmetry.space_group_name_H-M   'P 1'
#
loop_
_entity.id
_entity.type
_entity.pdbx_description
1 polymer ?
#
loop_
_entity_poly.entity_id
_entity_poly.type
_entity_poly.pdbx_seq_one_letter_code
_entity_poly.pdbx_strand_id
1 'polypeptide(L)'
;MSIIKIQTKTPAIPIEIGELKFEFITTDENVIAFRKNGQKLLEEIELLEASSASEEDVVLLKNILRKGYDLILSEGAFDKIYEQTPSVAITAEYLVQLGNALNGELNNRGFVDQQQAKVDKYLNTKNKKK
;
A
#
# COMPACT_ATOMS: atom_id res chain seq x y z
N MET A 1 38.37 -15.25 21.30
CA MET A 1 37.52 -14.12 20.88
C MET A 1 36.10 -14.64 20.69
N SER A 2 35.11 -13.94 21.21
CA SER A 2 33.70 -14.32 21.04
C SER A 2 33.15 -13.62 19.80
N ILE A 3 32.64 -14.40 18.83
CA ILE A 3 32.04 -13.86 17.60
C ILE A 3 30.57 -13.53 17.88
N ILE A 4 30.17 -12.29 17.62
CA ILE A 4 28.78 -11.87 17.66
C ILE A 4 28.16 -12.16 16.29
N LYS A 5 27.08 -12.94 16.24
CA LYS A 5 26.32 -13.25 15.02
C LYS A 5 25.05 -12.43 14.97
N ILE A 6 24.81 -11.74 13.87
CA ILE A 6 23.61 -10.94 13.61
C ILE A 6 22.85 -11.60 12.45
N GLN A 7 21.54 -11.83 12.61
CA GLN A 7 20.69 -12.30 11.53
C GLN A 7 20.21 -11.12 10.69
N THR A 8 20.44 -11.18 9.38
CA THR A 8 19.98 -10.19 8.41
C THR A 8 18.51 -10.44 8.05
N LYS A 9 17.77 -9.36 7.78
CA LYS A 9 16.40 -9.44 7.24
C LYS A 9 16.41 -9.06 5.76
N THR A 10 15.58 -9.72 4.96
CA THR A 10 15.36 -9.33 3.56
C THR A 10 14.50 -8.06 3.52
N PRO A 11 14.92 -7.00 2.81
CA PRO A 11 14.16 -5.75 2.70
C PRO A 11 13.03 -5.87 1.67
N ALA A 12 12.24 -6.94 1.74
CA ALA A 12 11.15 -7.21 0.81
C ALA A 12 9.93 -7.81 1.53
N ILE A 13 8.74 -7.40 1.11
CA ILE A 13 7.46 -7.98 1.52
C ILE A 13 6.91 -8.74 0.31
N PRO A 14 6.77 -10.08 0.38
CA PRO A 14 6.14 -10.84 -0.70
C PRO A 14 4.64 -10.55 -0.74
N ILE A 15 4.11 -10.38 -1.94
CA ILE A 15 2.71 -10.05 -2.20
C ILE A 15 2.17 -11.03 -3.23
N GLU A 16 1.02 -11.64 -2.94
CA GLU A 16 0.34 -12.55 -3.85
C GLU A 16 -1.07 -12.02 -4.15
N ILE A 17 -1.43 -11.95 -5.43
CA ILE A 17 -2.76 -11.52 -5.90
C ILE A 17 -3.26 -12.56 -6.91
N GLY A 18 -4.06 -13.52 -6.44
CA GLY A 18 -4.43 -14.68 -7.24
C GLY A 18 -3.19 -15.52 -7.59
N GLU A 19 -2.90 -15.68 -8.88
CA GLU A 19 -1.73 -16.45 -9.34
C GLU A 19 -0.47 -15.59 -9.49
N LEU A 20 -0.61 -14.27 -9.39
CA LEU A 20 0.48 -13.31 -9.56
C LEU A 20 1.29 -13.15 -8.27
N LYS A 21 2.60 -13.12 -8.42
CA LYS A 21 3.56 -12.89 -7.33
C LYS A 21 4.35 -11.62 -7.57
N PHE A 22 4.42 -10.80 -6.54
CA PHE A 22 5.11 -9.51 -6.52
C PHE A 22 5.92 -9.37 -5.24
N GLU A 23 6.79 -8.36 -5.21
CA GLU A 23 7.55 -8.00 -4.02
C GLU A 23 7.53 -6.48 -3.83
N PHE A 24 7.26 -6.03 -2.61
CA PHE A 24 7.46 -4.63 -2.22
C PHE A 24 8.80 -4.49 -1.52
N ILE A 25 9.72 -3.73 -2.12
CA ILE A 25 11.04 -3.48 -1.54
C ILE A 25 10.93 -2.39 -0.46
N THR A 26 11.30 -2.71 0.77
CA THR A 26 11.15 -1.85 1.95
C THR A 26 12.36 -0.92 2.15
N THR A 27 12.81 -0.22 1.09
CA THR A 27 13.76 0.89 1.26
C THR A 27 13.05 2.09 1.89
N ASP A 28 13.81 2.98 2.51
CA ASP A 28 13.26 4.19 3.11
C ASP A 28 12.54 5.06 2.05
N GLU A 29 13.09 5.18 0.84
CA GLU A 29 12.46 5.93 -0.25
C GLU A 29 11.10 5.34 -0.64
N ASN A 30 11.02 4.01 -0.76
CA ASN A 30 9.78 3.34 -1.15
C ASN A 30 8.71 3.43 -0.08
N VAL A 31 9.09 3.30 1.21
CA VAL A 31 8.14 3.45 2.32
C VAL A 31 7.61 4.89 2.41
N ILE A 32 8.47 5.88 2.22
CA ILE A 32 8.07 7.29 2.18
C ILE A 32 7.15 7.57 0.98
N ALA A 33 7.51 7.08 -0.20
CA ALA A 33 6.71 7.24 -1.42
C ALA A 33 5.34 6.59 -1.28
N PHE A 34 5.28 5.36 -0.76
CA PHE A 34 4.04 4.64 -0.48
C PHE A 34 3.12 5.44 0.47
N ARG A 35 3.64 5.94 1.60
CA ARG A 35 2.83 6.70 2.56
C ARG A 35 2.31 8.01 1.99
N LYS A 36 3.18 8.76 1.32
CA LYS A 36 2.84 10.10 0.80
C LYS A 36 1.87 10.03 -0.38
N ASN A 37 2.07 9.06 -1.27
CA ASN A 37 1.31 8.97 -2.50
C ASN A 37 0.11 8.04 -2.37
N GLY A 38 0.18 7.02 -1.49
CA GLY A 38 -0.90 6.08 -1.23
C GLY A 38 -2.15 6.76 -0.68
N GLN A 39 -2.00 7.71 0.24
CA GLN A 39 -3.15 8.47 0.77
C GLN A 39 -3.87 9.26 -0.33
N LYS A 40 -3.11 9.94 -1.20
CA LYS A 40 -3.67 10.71 -2.32
C LYS A 40 -4.39 9.82 -3.33
N LEU A 41 -3.82 8.66 -3.63
CA LEU A 41 -4.42 7.69 -4.53
C LEU A 41 -5.75 7.15 -4.00
N LEU A 42 -5.85 6.89 -2.69
CA LEU A 42 -7.09 6.45 -2.07
C LEU A 42 -8.19 7.53 -2.17
N GLU A 43 -7.85 8.78 -1.90
CA GLU A 43 -8.78 9.91 -2.05
C GLU A 43 -9.26 10.06 -3.51
N GLU A 44 -8.35 9.92 -4.48
CA GLU A 44 -8.69 9.97 -5.91
C GLU A 44 -9.63 8.82 -6.34
N ILE A 45 -9.46 7.62 -5.79
CA ILE A 45 -10.31 6.46 -6.08
C ILE A 45 -11.71 6.68 -5.49
N GLU A 46 -11.81 7.08 -4.22
CA GLU A 46 -13.11 7.30 -3.55
C GLU A 46 -13.95 8.37 -4.26
N LEU A 47 -13.32 9.46 -4.72
CA LEU A 47 -14.00 10.53 -5.46
C LEU A 47 -14.60 10.04 -6.78
N LEU A 48 -13.92 9.13 -7.47
CA LEU A 48 -14.37 8.59 -8.75
C LEU A 48 -15.40 7.49 -8.59
N GLU A 49 -15.26 6.61 -7.60
CA GLU A 49 -16.28 5.60 -7.30
C GLU A 49 -17.63 6.25 -6.97
N ALA A 50 -17.62 7.34 -6.18
CA ALA A 50 -18.82 8.11 -5.86
C ALA A 50 -19.47 8.82 -7.08
N SER A 51 -18.74 8.97 -8.19
CA SER A 51 -19.15 9.73 -9.37
C SER A 51 -19.38 8.86 -10.62
N SER A 52 -19.03 7.56 -10.56
CA SER A 52 -18.83 6.70 -11.73
C SER A 52 -20.13 6.30 -12.46
N ALA A 53 -20.37 6.93 -13.61
CA ALA A 53 -21.43 6.52 -14.56
C ALA A 53 -21.04 6.65 -16.04
N SER A 54 -19.91 7.29 -16.38
CA SER A 54 -19.47 7.52 -17.77
C SER A 54 -18.25 6.68 -18.18
N GLU A 55 -18.07 6.47 -19.49
CA GLU A 55 -16.92 5.75 -20.05
C GLU A 55 -15.58 6.48 -19.79
N GLU A 56 -15.62 7.82 -19.72
CA GLU A 56 -14.46 8.66 -19.40
C GLU A 56 -13.97 8.43 -17.96
N ASP A 57 -14.89 8.28 -17.00
CA ASP A 57 -14.57 7.98 -15.60
C ASP A 57 -13.87 6.62 -15.46
N VAL A 58 -14.27 5.63 -16.26
CA VAL A 58 -13.66 4.29 -16.26
C VAL A 58 -12.22 4.36 -16.77
N VAL A 59 -11.96 5.14 -17.82
CA VAL A 59 -10.59 5.35 -18.35
C VAL A 59 -9.72 6.07 -17.32
N LEU A 60 -10.27 7.10 -16.66
CA LEU A 60 -9.56 7.83 -15.62
C LEU A 60 -9.22 6.94 -14.43
N LEU A 61 -10.18 6.16 -13.94
CA LEU A 61 -9.98 5.22 -12.84
C LEU A 61 -8.93 4.16 -13.20
N LYS A 62 -8.94 3.60 -14.42
CA LYS A 62 -7.88 2.70 -14.89
C LYS A 62 -6.48 3.34 -14.80
N ASN A 63 -6.36 4.61 -15.19
CA ASN A 63 -5.07 5.31 -15.12
C ASN A 63 -4.60 5.55 -13.69
N ILE A 64 -5.51 5.81 -12.76
CA ILE A 64 -5.21 5.96 -11.33
C ILE A 64 -4.78 4.62 -10.75
N LEU A 65 -5.52 3.55 -11.02
CA LEU A 65 -5.17 2.20 -10.58
C LEU A 65 -3.81 1.77 -11.12
N ARG A 66 -3.51 2.05 -12.39
CA ARG A 66 -2.20 1.80 -12.98
C ARG A 66 -1.07 2.44 -12.19
N LYS A 67 -1.19 3.74 -11.88
CA LYS A 67 -0.21 4.46 -11.06
C LYS A 67 -0.10 3.87 -9.66
N GLY A 68 -1.22 3.48 -9.04
CA GLY A 68 -1.24 2.93 -7.68
C GLY A 68 -0.57 1.57 -7.58
N TYR A 69 -0.84 0.66 -8.50
CA TYR A 69 -0.16 -0.63 -8.55
C TYR A 69 1.31 -0.49 -8.89
N ASP A 70 1.67 0.33 -9.88
CA ASP A 70 3.06 0.48 -10.30
C ASP A 70 3.92 1.13 -9.20
N LEU A 71 3.33 2.00 -8.38
CA LEU A 71 3.96 2.57 -7.18
C LEU A 71 4.33 1.49 -6.15
N ILE A 72 3.51 0.44 -6.01
CA ILE A 72 3.66 -0.57 -4.96
C ILE A 72 4.40 -1.81 -5.47
N LEU A 73 4.05 -2.30 -6.66
CA LEU A 73 4.42 -3.62 -7.15
C LEU A 73 5.39 -3.59 -8.35
N SER A 74 5.85 -2.40 -8.77
CA SER A 74 6.63 -2.10 -9.99
C SER A 74 5.84 -1.93 -11.28
N GLU A 75 6.48 -1.33 -12.28
CA GLU A 75 5.89 -0.98 -13.58
C GLU A 75 5.22 -2.16 -14.28
N GLY A 76 4.00 -1.94 -14.77
CA GLY A 76 3.22 -2.94 -15.51
C GLY A 76 2.51 -3.95 -14.61
N ALA A 77 2.50 -3.75 -13.28
CA ALA A 77 1.80 -4.63 -12.36
C ALA A 77 0.28 -4.58 -12.59
N PHE A 78 -0.26 -3.39 -12.84
CA PHE A 78 -1.69 -3.23 -13.11
C PHE A 78 -2.16 -4.03 -14.32
N ASP A 79 -1.40 -4.02 -15.43
CA ASP A 79 -1.81 -4.71 -16.65
C ASP A 79 -1.93 -6.21 -16.43
N LYS A 80 -1.00 -6.81 -15.68
CA LYS A 80 -1.06 -8.23 -15.30
C LYS A 80 -2.28 -8.54 -14.41
N ILE A 81 -2.55 -7.67 -13.44
CA ILE A 81 -3.69 -7.83 -12.52
C ILE A 81 -5.02 -7.69 -13.28
N TYR A 82 -5.10 -6.72 -14.20
CA TYR A 82 -6.29 -6.50 -15.02
C TYR A 82 -6.50 -7.61 -16.06
N GLU A 83 -5.44 -8.20 -16.60
CA GLU A 83 -5.53 -9.38 -17.48
C GLU A 83 -6.12 -10.59 -16.73
N GLN A 84 -5.72 -10.80 -15.47
CA GLN A 84 -6.30 -11.84 -14.61
C GLN A 84 -7.76 -11.53 -14.22
N THR A 85 -8.05 -10.26 -13.92
CA THR A 85 -9.37 -9.79 -13.47
C THR A 85 -9.79 -8.55 -14.25
N PRO A 86 -10.49 -8.68 -15.40
CA PRO A 86 -10.79 -7.57 -16.32
C PRO A 86 -11.95 -6.68 -15.83
N SER A 87 -11.94 -6.28 -14.56
CA SER A 87 -12.94 -5.42 -13.93
C SER A 87 -12.27 -4.31 -13.12
N VAL A 88 -12.49 -3.06 -13.53
CA VAL A 88 -11.85 -1.89 -12.90
C VAL A 88 -12.24 -1.76 -11.43
N ALA A 89 -13.53 -1.92 -11.12
CA ALA A 89 -14.04 -1.86 -9.76
C ALA A 89 -13.38 -2.92 -8.86
N ILE A 90 -13.32 -4.18 -9.31
CA ILE A 90 -12.68 -5.25 -8.53
C ILE A 90 -11.18 -4.98 -8.36
N THR A 91 -10.50 -4.49 -9.41
CA THR A 91 -9.08 -4.12 -9.29
C THR A 91 -8.84 -2.90 -8.38
N ALA A 92 -9.84 -2.02 -8.19
CA ALA A 92 -9.77 -0.95 -7.21
C ALA A 92 -9.85 -1.49 -5.78
N GLU A 93 -10.78 -2.40 -5.51
CA GLU A 93 -10.90 -3.07 -4.22
C GLU A 93 -9.61 -3.79 -3.82
N TYR A 94 -8.97 -4.48 -4.77
CA TYR A 94 -7.68 -5.14 -4.54
C TYR A 94 -6.58 -4.15 -4.16
N LEU A 95 -6.54 -2.96 -4.77
CA LEU A 95 -5.54 -1.94 -4.47
C LEU A 95 -5.73 -1.37 -3.05
N VAL A 96 -6.98 -1.15 -2.64
CA VAL A 96 -7.32 -0.72 -1.27
C VAL A 96 -6.90 -1.79 -0.25
N GLN A 97 -7.22 -3.06 -0.51
CA GLN A 97 -6.81 -4.18 0.35
C GLN A 97 -5.29 -4.29 0.44
N LEU A 98 -4.59 -4.19 -0.69
CA LEU A 98 -3.13 -4.20 -0.77
C LEU A 98 -2.51 -3.07 0.06
N GLY A 99 -3.01 -1.84 -0.09
CA GLY A 99 -2.52 -0.69 0.68
C GLY A 99 -2.69 -0.89 2.19
N ASN A 100 -3.86 -1.36 2.62
CA ASN A 100 -4.13 -1.63 4.03
C ASN A 100 -3.23 -2.73 4.60
N ALA A 101 -3.11 -3.86 3.89
CA ALA A 101 -2.25 -4.98 4.30
C ALA A 101 -0.78 -4.57 4.38
N LEU A 102 -0.29 -3.84 3.36
CA LEU A 102 1.09 -3.37 3.31
C LEU A 102 1.41 -2.39 4.44
N ASN A 103 0.49 -1.45 4.74
CA ASN A 103 0.68 -0.52 5.84
C ASN A 103 0.73 -1.25 7.20
N GLY A 104 -0.13 -2.26 7.39
CA GLY A 104 -0.08 -3.12 8.58
C GLY A 104 1.25 -3.85 8.73
N GLU A 105 1.75 -4.46 7.65
CA GLU A 105 3.02 -5.18 7.65
C GLU A 105 4.22 -4.25 7.88
N LEU A 106 4.22 -3.05 7.28
CA LEU A 106 5.26 -2.03 7.51
C LEU A 106 5.32 -1.61 8.98
N ASN A 107 4.16 -1.38 9.61
CA ASN A 107 4.09 -1.05 11.03
C ASN A 107 4.61 -2.21 11.91
N ASN A 108 4.26 -3.47 11.59
CA ASN A 108 4.76 -4.66 12.29
C ASN A 108 6.28 -4.82 12.19
N ARG A 109 6.86 -4.40 11.05
CA ARG A 109 8.32 -4.41 10.82
C ARG A 109 9.06 -3.23 11.49
N GLY A 110 8.34 -2.32 12.12
CA GLY A 110 8.91 -1.17 12.84
C GLY A 110 9.09 0.08 11.98
N PHE A 111 8.61 0.07 10.74
CA PHE A 111 8.42 1.29 9.98
C PHE A 111 7.18 1.97 10.58
N VAL A 112 7.31 2.68 11.70
CA VAL A 112 6.17 3.34 12.32
C VAL A 112 5.90 4.65 11.58
N ASP A 113 4.63 4.92 11.26
CA ASP A 113 4.24 6.25 10.81
C ASP A 113 4.41 7.24 11.97
N GLN A 114 5.25 8.27 11.81
CA GLN A 114 5.49 9.25 12.86
C GLN A 114 4.20 9.99 13.29
N GLN A 115 3.19 10.07 12.43
CA GLN A 115 1.89 10.63 12.79
C GLN A 115 1.11 9.66 13.70
N GLN A 116 1.08 8.36 13.36
CA GLN A 116 0.46 7.32 14.19
C GLN A 116 1.16 7.18 15.55
N ALA A 117 2.50 7.22 15.58
CA ALA A 117 3.31 7.18 16.79
C ALA A 117 2.99 8.34 17.76
N LYS A 118 2.67 9.52 17.22
CA LYS A 118 2.23 10.68 18.02
C LYS A 118 0.85 10.43 18.61
N VAL A 119 -0.11 9.95 17.82
CA VAL A 119 -1.48 9.63 18.29
C VAL A 119 -1.45 8.59 19.41
N ASP A 120 -0.71 7.50 19.24
CA ASP A 120 -0.59 6.43 20.25
C ASP A 120 0.04 6.92 21.56
N LYS A 121 1.04 7.82 21.46
CA LYS A 121 1.66 8.46 22.63
C LYS A 121 0.65 9.33 23.41
N TYR A 122 -0.20 10.08 22.70
CA TYR A 122 -1.25 10.89 23.33
C TYR A 122 -2.34 10.03 23.99
N LEU A 123 -2.76 8.93 23.37
CA LEU A 123 -3.79 8.04 23.93
C LEU A 123 -3.28 7.28 25.17
N ASN A 124 -2.04 6.77 25.13
CA ASN A 124 -1.44 6.06 26.26
C ASN A 124 -1.15 6.96 27.48
N THR A 125 -0.85 8.24 27.26
CA THR A 125 -0.69 9.21 28.36
C THR A 125 -2.02 9.62 29.00
N LYS A 126 -3.13 9.53 28.28
CA LYS A 126 -4.49 9.80 28.81
C LYS A 126 -5.02 8.63 29.65
N ASN A 127 -4.76 7.39 29.22
CA ASN A 127 -5.19 6.19 29.94
C ASN A 127 -4.42 5.94 31.25
N LYS A 128 -3.19 6.44 31.38
CA LYS A 128 -2.42 6.40 32.64
C LYS A 128 -2.85 7.43 33.70
N LYS A 129 -3.75 8.36 33.36
CA LYS A 129 -4.25 9.41 34.26
C LYS A 129 -5.66 9.12 34.81
N LYS A 130 -6.18 7.92 34.60
CA LYS A 130 -7.41 7.41 35.23
C LYS A 130 -7.08 6.38 36.28
#